data_AF-A0A0S7YSV5-F1
#
_entry.id   AF-A0A0S7YSV5-F1
#
_cell.length_a   1.000
_cell.length_b   1.000
_cell.length_c   1.000
_cell.angle_alpha   90.00
_cell.angle_beta   90.00
_cell.angle_gamma   90.00
#
_symmetry.space_group_name_H-M   'P 1'
#
loop_
_entity.id
_entity.type
_entity.pdbx_description
1 polymer ?
#
loop_
_entity_poly.entity_id
_entity_poly.type
_entity_poly.pdbx_seq_one_letter_code
_entity_poly.pdbx_strand_id
1 'polypeptide(L)'
;MNNEQYLVVSYFTAAGAGVLAVVGVAFILRKPLRNALAACATPLARIVRRVMPVWLILAVLLGFLSVTYFDCGHNSYEKIVADRQHLVKTTREQGSAMALYVAGGLALFSLLVGLCVFAHARKRGETLG
;
A
#
# COMPACT_ATOMS: atom_id res chain seq x y z
N MET A 1 -22.82 -13.42 18.76
CA MET A 1 -22.03 -12.28 18.24
C MET A 1 -22.98 -11.14 18.02
N ASN A 2 -22.73 -9.99 18.65
CA ASN A 2 -23.54 -8.80 18.40
C ASN A 2 -23.16 -8.22 17.03
N ASN A 3 -24.09 -7.63 16.27
CA ASN A 3 -23.84 -7.17 14.89
C ASN A 3 -22.66 -6.17 14.80
N GLU A 4 -22.45 -5.38 15.84
CA GLU A 4 -21.31 -4.47 15.98
C GLU A 4 -19.96 -5.21 15.99
N GLN A 5 -19.87 -6.36 16.66
CA GLN A 5 -18.65 -7.17 16.70
C GLN A 5 -18.33 -7.76 15.32
N TYR A 6 -19.35 -8.18 14.57
CA TYR A 6 -19.15 -8.72 13.21
C TYR A 6 -18.56 -7.66 12.27
N LEU A 7 -19.07 -6.43 12.36
CA LEU A 7 -18.62 -5.30 11.54
C LEU A 7 -17.18 -4.91 11.87
N VAL A 8 -16.86 -4.77 13.16
CA VAL A 8 -15.49 -4.50 13.62
C VAL A 8 -14.52 -5.59 13.16
N VAL A 9 -14.89 -6.86 13.32
CA VAL A 9 -14.05 -7.99 12.90
C VAL A 9 -13.86 -7.99 11.38
N SER A 10 -14.92 -7.78 10.59
CA SER A 10 -14.80 -7.71 9.13
C SER A 10 -13.92 -6.55 8.64
N TYR A 11 -14.02 -5.39 9.29
CA TYR A 11 -13.21 -4.21 8.99
C TYR A 11 -11.72 -4.45 9.22
N PHE A 12 -11.36 -4.98 10.40
CA PHE A 12 -9.96 -5.29 10.71
C PHE A 12 -9.44 -6.48 9.90
N THR A 13 -10.30 -7.43 9.53
CA THR A 13 -9.92 -8.56 8.66
C THR A 13 -9.57 -8.07 7.26
N ALA A 14 -10.34 -7.13 6.69
CA ALA A 14 -10.04 -6.54 5.38
C ALA A 14 -8.71 -5.76 5.40
N ALA A 15 -8.47 -4.95 6.43
CA ALA A 15 -7.20 -4.25 6.61
C ALA A 15 -6.02 -5.24 6.73
N GLY A 16 -6.17 -6.28 7.55
CA GLY A 16 -5.16 -7.31 7.74
C GLY A 16 -4.85 -8.06 6.45
N ALA A 17 -5.87 -8.44 5.67
CA ALA A 17 -5.69 -9.09 4.37
C ALA A 17 -4.92 -8.19 3.38
N GLY A 18 -5.21 -6.89 3.37
CA GLY A 18 -4.47 -5.93 2.54
C GLY A 18 -3.00 -5.79 2.92
N VAL A 19 -2.71 -5.72 4.22
CA VAL A 19 -1.32 -5.67 4.72
C VAL A 19 -0.57 -6.94 4.34
N LEU A 20 -1.18 -8.11 4.50
CA LEU A 20 -0.58 -9.39 4.10
C LEU A 20 -0.30 -9.45 2.59
N ALA A 21 -1.24 -8.99 1.76
CA ALA A 21 -1.07 -8.92 0.32
C ALA A 21 0.13 -8.04 -0.07
N VAL A 22 0.25 -6.86 0.54
CA VAL A 22 1.39 -5.96 0.32
C VAL A 22 2.72 -6.55 0.77
N VAL A 23 2.74 -7.22 1.93
CA VAL A 23 3.95 -7.91 2.38
C VAL A 23 4.38 -8.95 1.33
N GLY A 24 3.42 -9.71 0.78
CA GLY A 24 3.66 -10.62 -0.34
C GLY A 24 4.27 -9.91 -1.56
N VAL A 25 3.71 -8.78 -1.98
CA VAL A 25 4.24 -7.96 -3.08
C VAL A 25 5.66 -7.48 -2.79
N ALA A 26 5.94 -7.01 -1.57
CA ALA A 26 7.28 -6.59 -1.17
C ALA A 26 8.29 -7.74 -1.20
N PHE A 27 7.87 -8.97 -0.85
CA PHE A 27 8.70 -10.16 -0.96
C PHE A 27 8.99 -10.54 -2.43
N ILE A 28 8.00 -10.44 -3.31
CA ILE A 28 8.19 -10.70 -4.76
C ILE A 28 9.17 -9.68 -5.36
N LEU A 29 9.00 -8.40 -5.00
CA LEU A 29 9.81 -7.31 -5.54
C LEU A 29 11.22 -7.19 -4.93
N ARG A 30 11.53 -7.94 -3.86
CA ARG A 30 12.87 -7.93 -3.24
C ARG A 30 13.99 -8.28 -4.22
N LYS A 31 13.79 -9.29 -5.06
CA LYS A 31 14.79 -9.72 -6.06
C LYS A 31 15.02 -8.67 -7.15
N PRO A 32 14.00 -8.17 -7.88
CA PRO A 32 14.21 -7.16 -8.89
C PRO A 32 14.76 -5.85 -8.29
N LEU A 33 14.30 -5.44 -7.10
CA LEU A 33 14.84 -4.28 -6.40
C LEU A 33 16.32 -4.46 -6.03
N ARG A 34 16.73 -5.67 -5.64
CA ARG A 34 18.14 -5.97 -5.37
C ARG A 34 18.99 -5.79 -6.63
N ASN A 35 18.51 -6.27 -7.77
CA ASN A 35 19.23 -6.20 -9.04
C ASN A 35 19.32 -4.75 -9.54
N ALA A 36 18.23 -3.98 -9.48
CA ALA A 36 18.20 -2.58 -9.86
C ALA A 36 19.17 -1.71 -9.04
N LEU A 37 19.32 -2.03 -7.75
CA LEU A 37 20.21 -1.32 -6.83
C LEU A 37 21.64 -1.88 -6.78
N ALA A 38 21.99 -2.88 -7.60
CA ALA A 38 23.30 -3.51 -7.56
C ALA A 38 24.44 -2.54 -7.90
N ALA A 39 24.16 -1.51 -8.72
CA ALA A 39 25.12 -0.48 -9.11
C ALA A 39 25.19 0.72 -8.13
N CYS A 40 24.32 0.77 -7.11
CA CYS A 40 24.28 1.87 -6.14
C CYS A 40 25.13 1.59 -4.90
N ALA A 41 25.53 2.67 -4.21
CA ALA A 41 26.16 2.59 -2.90
C ALA A 41 25.38 1.68 -1.92
N THR A 42 26.11 0.80 -1.23
CA THR A 42 25.60 -0.16 -0.25
C THR A 42 24.68 0.41 0.84
N PRO A 43 24.93 1.61 1.44
CA PRO A 43 24.02 2.16 2.45
C PRO A 43 22.67 2.58 1.85
N LEU A 44 22.66 3.22 0.68
CA LEU A 44 21.43 3.66 0.00
C LEU A 44 20.57 2.47 -0.40
N ALA A 45 21.20 1.44 -0.98
CA ALA A 45 20.51 0.21 -1.36
C ALA A 45 19.86 -0.50 -0.16
N ARG A 46 20.48 -0.44 1.02
CA ARG A 46 19.94 -1.02 2.25
C ARG A 46 18.73 -0.22 2.76
N ILE A 47 18.80 1.10 2.72
CA ILE A 47 17.69 1.98 3.16
C ILE A 47 16.47 1.75 2.27
N VAL A 48 16.62 1.82 0.94
CA VAL A 48 15.51 1.63 -0.01
C VAL A 48 14.81 0.28 0.21
N ARG A 49 15.58 -0.79 0.43
CA ARG A 49 15.00 -2.13 0.69
C ARG A 49 14.26 -2.24 2.03
N ARG A 50 14.66 -1.49 3.05
CA ARG A 50 13.97 -1.46 4.35
C ARG A 50 12.73 -0.57 4.32
N VAL A 51 12.78 0.54 3.58
CA VAL A 51 11.68 1.50 3.48
C VAL A 51 10.55 0.98 2.59
N MET A 52 10.86 0.21 1.55
CA MET A 52 9.85 -0.34 0.63
C MET A 52 8.64 -1.00 1.31
N PRO A 53 8.79 -2.00 2.20
CA PRO A 53 7.63 -2.63 2.82
C PRO A 53 6.82 -1.63 3.66
N VAL A 54 7.49 -0.74 4.39
CA VAL A 54 6.82 0.30 5.20
C VAL A 54 6.02 1.25 4.32
N TRP A 55 6.60 1.68 3.20
CA TRP A 55 5.95 2.55 2.22
C TRP A 55 4.68 1.92 1.64
N LEU A 56 4.74 0.65 1.25
CA LEU A 56 3.58 -0.04 0.69
C LEU A 56 2.49 -0.31 1.73
N ILE A 57 2.87 -0.60 2.98
CA ILE A 57 1.91 -0.74 4.08
C ILE A 57 1.18 0.58 4.29
N LEU A 58 1.90 1.71 4.32
CA LEU A 58 1.29 3.03 4.39
C LEU A 58 0.34 3.30 3.23
N ALA A 59 0.73 2.94 2.00
CA ALA A 59 -0.13 3.08 0.83
C ALA A 59 -1.44 2.28 0.96
N VAL A 60 -1.39 1.02 1.42
CA VAL A 60 -2.60 0.23 1.69
C VAL A 60 -3.48 0.87 2.75
N LEU A 61 -2.89 1.30 3.87
CA LEU A 61 -3.65 1.90 4.95
C LEU A 61 -4.32 3.20 4.50
N LEU A 62 -3.64 4.01 3.69
CA LEU A 62 -4.22 5.21 3.07
C LEU A 62 -5.39 4.85 2.15
N GLY A 63 -5.24 3.86 1.27
CA GLY A 63 -6.34 3.44 0.39
C GLY A 63 -7.53 2.84 1.16
N PHE A 64 -7.26 2.13 2.24
CA PHE A 64 -8.29 1.58 3.13
C PHE A 64 -9.04 2.69 3.89
N LEU A 65 -8.32 3.66 4.44
CA LEU A 65 -8.89 4.79 5.18
C LEU A 65 -9.56 5.83 4.27
N SER A 66 -9.24 5.83 2.97
CA SER A 66 -9.86 6.74 2.00
C SER A 66 -11.35 6.44 1.74
N VAL A 67 -11.84 5.26 2.13
CA VAL A 67 -13.22 4.86 1.93
C VAL A 67 -13.91 4.77 3.29
N THR A 68 -14.92 5.62 3.49
CA THR A 68 -15.70 5.69 4.73
C THR A 68 -17.01 4.93 4.59
N TYR A 69 -17.40 4.18 5.62
CA TYR A 69 -18.69 3.48 5.70
C TYR A 69 -19.88 4.41 6.00
N PHE A 70 -19.60 5.65 6.40
CA PHE A 70 -20.63 6.63 6.72
C PHE A 70 -20.97 7.45 5.48
N ASP A 71 -22.23 7.38 5.06
CA ASP A 71 -22.84 8.21 4.01
C ASP A 71 -24.12 8.84 4.56
N CYS A 72 -24.62 9.92 3.97
CA CYS A 72 -25.77 10.69 4.45
C CYS A 72 -27.04 9.86 4.68
N GLY A 73 -27.19 8.70 4.03
CA GLY A 73 -28.31 7.76 4.21
C GLY A 73 -28.12 6.72 5.32
N HIS A 74 -26.90 6.53 5.81
CA HIS A 74 -26.47 5.45 6.70
C HIS A 74 -25.84 5.97 8.00
N ASN A 75 -26.55 6.88 8.68
CA ASN A 75 -26.11 7.49 9.94
C ASN A 75 -26.31 6.59 11.18
N SER A 76 -26.94 5.41 11.05
CA SER A 76 -27.07 4.46 12.16
C SER A 76 -26.69 3.04 11.75
N TYR A 77 -26.02 2.34 12.67
CA TYR A 77 -25.47 0.98 12.46
C TYR A 77 -26.53 -0.05 12.07
N GLU A 78 -27.77 0.12 12.54
CA GLU A 78 -28.90 -0.75 12.19
C GLU A 78 -29.25 -0.69 10.69
N LYS A 79 -29.13 0.50 10.07
CA LYS A 79 -29.41 0.69 8.65
C LYS A 79 -28.32 0.09 7.76
N ILE A 80 -27.07 0.13 8.21
CA ILE A 80 -25.91 -0.46 7.50
C ILE A 80 -25.99 -1.99 7.47
N VAL A 81 -26.41 -2.61 8.57
CA VAL A 81 -26.54 -4.08 8.65
C VAL A 81 -27.77 -4.60 7.91
N ALA A 82 -28.84 -3.80 7.86
CA ALA A 82 -30.04 -4.13 7.09
C ALA A 82 -29.77 -4.16 5.57
N ASP A 83 -28.85 -3.33 5.07
CA ASP A 83 -28.43 -3.33 3.67
C ASP A 83 -27.10 -4.07 3.46
N ARG A 84 -27.20 -5.41 3.35
CA ARG A 84 -26.04 -6.25 3.02
C ARG A 84 -25.38 -5.87 1.69
N GLN A 85 -26.13 -5.30 0.73
CA GLN A 85 -25.56 -4.91 -0.56
C GLN A 85 -24.65 -3.69 -0.39
N HIS A 86 -24.99 -2.77 0.52
CA HIS A 86 -24.13 -1.65 0.89
C HIS A 86 -22.79 -2.14 1.47
N LEU A 87 -22.81 -3.11 2.40
CA LEU A 87 -21.58 -3.68 2.98
C LEU A 87 -20.66 -4.33 1.94
N VAL A 88 -21.22 -5.09 0.99
CA VAL A 88 -20.46 -5.72 -0.09
C VAL A 88 -19.89 -4.66 -1.04
N LYS A 89 -20.67 -3.63 -1.36
CA LYS A 89 -20.23 -2.52 -2.21
C LYS A 89 -19.07 -1.76 -1.56
N THR A 90 -19.19 -1.38 -0.30
CA THR A 90 -18.14 -0.65 0.42
C THR A 90 -16.88 -1.49 0.59
N THR A 91 -17.00 -2.80 0.85
CA THR A 91 -15.83 -3.69 0.91
C THR A 91 -15.12 -3.77 -0.45
N ARG A 92 -15.87 -3.83 -1.55
CA ARG A 92 -15.31 -3.81 -2.90
C ARG A 92 -14.63 -2.48 -3.21
N GLU A 93 -15.23 -1.37 -2.81
CA GLU A 93 -14.64 -0.03 -2.94
C GLU A 93 -13.35 0.07 -2.14
N GLN A 94 -13.34 -0.37 -0.88
CA GLN A 94 -12.13 -0.46 -0.06
C GLN A 94 -11.03 -1.28 -0.72
N GLY A 95 -11.35 -2.47 -1.20
CA GLY A 95 -10.38 -3.31 -1.93
C GLY A 95 -9.82 -2.62 -3.17
N SER A 96 -10.67 -1.96 -3.96
CA SER A 96 -10.26 -1.23 -5.15
C SER A 96 -9.39 0.00 -4.83
N ALA A 97 -9.74 0.75 -3.78
CA ALA A 97 -8.98 1.90 -3.32
C ALA A 97 -7.62 1.47 -2.77
N MET A 98 -7.57 0.41 -1.95
CA MET A 98 -6.31 -0.17 -1.48
C MET A 98 -5.40 -0.56 -2.66
N ALA A 99 -5.94 -1.23 -3.68
CA ALA A 99 -5.16 -1.61 -4.86
C ALA A 99 -4.66 -0.40 -5.65
N LEU A 100 -5.49 0.62 -5.86
CA LEU A 100 -5.11 1.87 -6.54
C LEU A 100 -4.01 2.62 -5.80
N TYR A 101 -4.13 2.75 -4.47
CA TYR A 101 -3.12 3.40 -3.66
C TYR A 101 -1.81 2.60 -3.64
N VAL A 102 -1.85 1.27 -3.61
CA VAL A 102 -0.65 0.44 -3.77
C VAL A 102 -0.01 0.65 -5.12
N ALA A 103 -0.79 0.66 -6.21
CA ALA A 103 -0.28 0.89 -7.55
C ALA A 103 0.38 2.27 -7.68
N GLY A 104 -0.28 3.32 -7.19
CA GLY A 104 0.26 4.67 -7.15
C GLY A 104 1.51 4.77 -6.26
N GLY A 105 1.48 4.13 -5.09
CA GLY A 105 2.61 4.05 -4.17
C GLY A 105 3.82 3.33 -4.80
N LEU A 106 3.59 2.23 -5.53
CA LEU A 106 4.63 1.52 -6.28
C LEU A 106 5.22 2.37 -7.41
N ALA A 107 4.37 3.05 -8.17
CA ALA A 107 4.80 3.92 -9.26
C ALA A 107 5.67 5.08 -8.73
N LEU A 108 5.20 5.76 -7.69
CA LEU A 108 5.95 6.84 -7.04
C LEU A 108 7.26 6.33 -6.44
N PHE A 109 7.24 5.20 -5.74
CA PHE A 109 8.45 4.59 -5.19
C PHE A 109 9.46 4.23 -6.27
N SER A 110 8.99 3.65 -7.38
CA SER A 110 9.85 3.28 -8.52
C SER A 110 10.48 4.51 -9.17
N LEU A 111 9.73 5.60 -9.28
CA LEU A 111 10.23 6.88 -9.78
C LEU A 111 11.31 7.46 -8.86
N LEU A 112 11.09 7.45 -7.54
CA LEU A 112 12.10 7.89 -6.55
C LEU A 112 13.37 7.04 -6.62
N VAL A 113 13.24 5.72 -6.72
CA VAL A 113 14.39 4.82 -6.90
C VAL A 113 15.12 5.13 -8.19
N GLY A 114 14.41 5.30 -9.31
CA GLY A 114 15.00 5.66 -10.60
C GLY A 114 15.79 6.97 -10.54
N LEU A 115 15.23 8.01 -9.91
CA LEU A 115 15.92 9.29 -9.69
C LEU A 115 17.19 9.12 -8.84
N CYS A 116 17.12 8.33 -7.76
CA CYS A 116 18.29 8.04 -6.93
C CYS A 116 19.40 7.31 -7.71
N VAL A 117 19.04 6.31 -8.53
CA VAL A 117 20.01 5.59 -9.38
C VAL A 117 20.62 6.54 -10.41
N PHE A 118 19.79 7.35 -11.08
CA PHE A 118 20.24 8.31 -12.09
C PHE A 118 21.18 9.38 -11.50
N ALA A 119 20.81 9.98 -10.37
CA ALA A 119 21.65 10.96 -9.68
C ALA A 119 22.99 10.37 -9.25
N HIS A 120 23.00 9.11 -8.79
CA HIS A 120 24.24 8.41 -8.45
C HIS A 120 25.10 8.12 -9.69
N ALA A 121 24.50 7.69 -10.80
CA ALA A 121 25.22 7.44 -12.04
C ALA A 121 25.90 8.72 -12.56
N ARG A 122 25.20 9.86 -12.52
CA ARG A 122 25.74 11.15 -12.93
C ARG A 122 26.95 11.59 -12.10
N LYS A 123 26.86 11.52 -10.76
CA LYS A 123 27.98 11.87 -9.87
C LYS A 123 29.23 11.02 -10.14
N ARG A 124 29.05 9.75 -10.51
CA ARG A 124 30.17 8.85 -10.82
C ARG A 124 30.84 9.18 -12.15
N GLY A 125 30.07 9.69 -13.13
CA GLY A 125 30.59 10.18 -14.41
C GLY A 125 31.40 11.47 -14.27
N GLU A 126 30.98 12.39 -13.40
CA GLU A 126 31.69 13.64 -13.12
C GLU A 126 33.02 13.44 -12.37
N THR A 127 33.20 12.32 -11.64
CA THR A 127 34.48 12.00 -10.95
C THR A 127 35.54 11.32 -11.83
N LEU A 128 35.21 10.93 -13.06
CA LEU A 128 36.10 10.20 -13.97
C LEU A 128 36.51 11.00 -15.22
N GLY A 129 35.98 12.22 -15.39
CA GLY A 129 36.37 13.17 -16.43
C GLY A 129 37.21 14.29 -15.83
#